data_AF-A0A7X6YPC5-F1
#
_entry.id   AF-A0A7X6YPC5-F1
#
_cell.length_a   1.000
_cell.length_b   1.000
_cell.length_c   1.000
_cell.angle_alpha   90.00
_cell.angle_beta   90.00
_cell.angle_gamma   90.00
#
_symmetry.space_group_name_H-M   'P 1'
#
loop_
_entity.id
_entity.type
_entity.pdbx_description
1 polymer ?
#
loop_
_entity_poly.entity_id
_entity_poly.type
_entity_poly.pdbx_seq_one_letter_code
_entity_poly.pdbx_strand_id
1 'polypeptide(L)'
;MENAAEALMMGFAVLIFVIALTVGITSFNQVKNISDVVLYTTDETNYYDYQGAIGKASQNRIVGLETIVPTLYKYYKENYTILFREGSYNMQTGEFSNVKTLTIYETPSVYKTRNNSILWGKSYNRIMEKKYSPYISGGYNEEGNKEIFSFDLEEETLRHEPWTGSYDKAKENLDSFLYGEIYYNPNNNSKYIDYSNLPLQTGGFIGKYKDAKFVETIGEYTYSSNQENDSDTEDGSSISSLVKEKKKRIIIFTKINN
;
A
#
# COMPACT_ATOMS: atom_id res chain seq x y z
N MET A 1 49.46 -51.59 -10.53
CA MET A 1 49.78 -50.31 -9.85
C MET A 1 49.18 -49.10 -10.58
N GLU A 2 48.89 -49.19 -11.88
CA GLU A 2 48.29 -48.11 -12.70
C GLU A 2 46.91 -47.63 -12.18
N ASN A 3 46.01 -48.56 -11.85
CA ASN A 3 44.66 -48.24 -11.34
C ASN A 3 44.64 -47.51 -9.98
N ALA A 4 45.67 -47.68 -9.14
CA ALA A 4 45.72 -47.02 -7.83
C ALA A 4 46.16 -45.55 -7.96
N ALA A 5 47.07 -45.28 -8.91
CA ALA A 5 47.51 -43.91 -9.20
C ALA A 5 46.42 -43.09 -9.90
N GLU A 6 45.70 -43.70 -10.86
CA GLU A 6 44.56 -43.05 -11.51
C GLU A 6 43.38 -42.81 -10.54
N ALA A 7 43.08 -43.76 -9.66
CA ALA A 7 42.08 -43.57 -8.61
C ALA A 7 42.46 -42.44 -7.64
N LEU A 8 43.75 -42.30 -7.30
CA LEU A 8 44.25 -41.21 -6.47
C LEU A 8 44.07 -39.84 -7.15
N MET A 9 44.36 -39.76 -8.46
CA MET A 9 44.18 -38.53 -9.24
C MET A 9 42.70 -38.13 -9.37
N MET A 10 41.81 -39.09 -9.64
CA MET A 10 40.37 -38.84 -9.65
C MET A 10 39.85 -38.44 -8.27
N GLY A 11 40.31 -39.08 -7.19
CA GLY A 11 39.95 -38.71 -5.82
C GLY A 11 40.40 -37.30 -5.45
N PHE A 12 41.60 -36.89 -5.86
CA PHE A 12 42.11 -35.53 -5.66
C PHE A 12 41.27 -34.49 -6.42
N ALA A 13 40.89 -34.78 -7.68
CA ALA A 13 40.05 -33.88 -8.48
C ALA A 13 38.66 -33.68 -7.85
N VAL A 14 38.04 -34.75 -7.34
CA VAL A 14 36.76 -34.66 -6.62
C VAL A 14 36.90 -33.84 -5.33
N LEU A 15 38.01 -34.00 -4.61
CA LEU A 15 38.25 -33.24 -3.38
C LEU A 15 38.39 -31.74 -3.66
N ILE A 16 39.14 -31.36 -4.70
CA ILE A 16 39.25 -29.95 -5.13
C ILE A 16 37.89 -29.40 -5.61
N PHE A 17 37.10 -30.21 -6.31
CA PHE A 17 35.75 -29.82 -6.74
C PHE A 17 34.82 -29.56 -5.55
N VAL A 18 34.84 -30.41 -4.52
CA VAL A 18 34.05 -30.22 -3.30
C VAL A 18 34.48 -28.97 -2.53
N ILE A 19 35.78 -28.69 -2.46
CA ILE A 19 36.29 -27.45 -1.84
C ILE A 19 35.79 -26.23 -2.62
N ALA A 20 35.90 -26.24 -3.95
CA ALA A 20 35.45 -25.15 -4.80
C ALA A 20 33.94 -24.91 -4.67
N LEU A 21 33.14 -25.99 -4.62
CA LEU A 21 31.69 -25.91 -4.43
C LEU A 21 31.31 -25.35 -3.05
N THR A 22 32.06 -25.72 -2.01
CA THR A 22 31.88 -25.18 -0.65
C THR A 22 32.19 -23.69 -0.61
N VAL A 23 33.29 -23.25 -1.23
CA VAL A 23 33.64 -21.82 -1.35
C VAL A 23 32.59 -21.05 -2.15
N GLY A 24 32.05 -21.65 -3.21
CA GLY A 24 30.98 -21.07 -4.01
C GLY A 24 29.70 -20.84 -3.20
N ILE A 25 29.23 -21.86 -2.48
CA ILE A 25 28.01 -21.76 -1.65
C ILE A 25 28.21 -20.74 -0.52
N THR A 26 29.36 -20.74 0.14
CA THR A 26 29.64 -19.78 1.24
C THR A 26 29.70 -18.34 0.73
N SER A 27 30.33 -18.10 -0.43
CA SER A 27 30.36 -16.78 -1.06
C SER A 27 28.97 -16.30 -1.46
N PHE A 28 28.15 -17.18 -2.05
CA PHE A 28 26.78 -16.83 -2.44
C PHE A 28 25.89 -16.52 -1.23
N ASN A 29 26.05 -17.25 -0.13
CA ASN A 29 25.35 -16.96 1.13
C ASN A 29 25.76 -15.61 1.73
N GLN A 30 27.05 -15.25 1.68
CA GLN A 30 27.52 -13.94 2.12
C GLN A 30 26.97 -12.82 1.24
N VAL A 31 27.00 -12.97 -0.09
CA VAL A 31 26.44 -12.00 -1.04
C VAL A 31 24.94 -11.80 -0.82
N LYS A 32 24.20 -12.89 -0.55
CA LYS A 32 22.78 -12.81 -0.21
C LYS A 32 22.54 -12.02 1.07
N ASN A 33 23.26 -12.34 2.14
CA ASN A 33 23.15 -11.63 3.42
C ASN A 33 23.50 -10.15 3.27
N ILE A 34 24.55 -9.83 2.51
CA ILE A 34 24.93 -8.42 2.23
C ILE A 34 23.86 -7.75 1.38
N SER A 35 23.29 -8.42 0.39
CA SER A 35 22.20 -7.85 -0.43
C SER A 35 20.96 -7.58 0.41
N ASP A 36 20.60 -8.48 1.32
CA ASP A 36 19.48 -8.30 2.24
C ASP A 36 19.76 -7.14 3.23
N VAL A 37 20.99 -7.03 3.74
CA VAL A 37 21.42 -5.89 4.57
C VAL A 37 21.39 -4.58 3.77
N VAL A 38 21.92 -4.55 2.55
CA VAL A 38 21.93 -3.34 1.71
C VAL A 38 20.51 -2.91 1.36
N LEU A 39 19.61 -3.85 1.06
CA LEU A 39 18.19 -3.55 0.87
C LEU A 39 17.56 -3.00 2.15
N TYR A 40 17.87 -3.60 3.30
CA TYR A 40 17.43 -3.13 4.61
C TYR A 40 17.96 -1.73 4.93
N THR A 41 19.21 -1.41 4.59
CA THR A 41 19.82 -0.10 4.84
C THR A 41 19.45 0.96 3.80
N THR A 42 19.12 0.56 2.57
CA THR A 42 18.67 1.50 1.52
C THR A 42 17.21 1.91 1.74
N ASP A 43 16.44 1.08 2.44
CA ASP A 43 15.12 1.46 2.92
C ASP A 43 15.26 2.50 4.06
N GLU A 44 15.10 3.77 3.68
CA GLU A 44 15.16 4.93 4.58
C GLU A 44 14.19 4.83 5.76
N THR A 45 13.24 3.88 5.77
CA THR A 45 12.32 3.69 6.91
C THR A 45 12.90 2.91 8.08
N ASN A 46 13.87 2.03 7.84
CA ASN A 46 14.40 1.16 8.89
C ASN A 46 15.27 1.92 9.91
N TYR A 47 15.73 3.12 9.56
CA TYR A 47 16.51 3.99 10.45
C TYR A 47 15.67 4.98 11.27
N TYR A 48 14.35 5.00 11.11
CA TYR A 48 13.48 5.70 12.06
C TYR A 48 13.34 4.86 13.32
N ASP A 49 14.35 4.93 14.19
CA ASP A 49 14.17 4.57 15.59
C ASP A 49 13.24 5.64 16.20
N TYR A 50 11.94 5.33 16.30
CA TYR A 50 10.99 6.16 17.04
C TYR A 50 11.35 6.04 18.53
N GLN A 51 12.33 6.82 18.95
CA GLN A 51 12.74 6.99 20.33
C GLN A 51 11.47 7.22 21.18
N GLY A 52 11.17 6.23 22.01
CA GLY A 52 9.93 6.12 22.76
C GLY A 52 9.77 7.27 23.75
N ALA A 53 9.07 8.32 23.35
CA ALA A 53 8.48 9.26 24.28
C ALA A 53 7.23 8.63 24.92
N ILE A 54 7.21 8.59 26.24
CA ILE A 54 6.12 8.05 27.05
C ILE A 54 4.85 8.86 26.79
N GLY A 55 3.86 8.25 26.12
CA GLY A 55 2.51 8.80 25.88
C GLY A 55 2.12 8.85 24.40
N LYS A 56 1.03 8.17 24.01
CA LYS A 56 0.50 8.10 22.64
C LYS A 56 0.17 9.48 22.04
N ALA A 57 -0.06 10.50 22.86
CA ALA A 57 -0.26 11.89 22.43
C ALA A 57 1.00 12.55 21.84
N SER A 58 2.20 12.10 22.21
CA SER A 58 3.48 12.68 21.76
C SER A 58 3.95 12.18 20.38
N GLN A 59 3.39 11.05 19.91
CA GLN A 59 3.75 10.46 18.60
C GLN A 59 2.86 10.97 17.46
N ASN A 60 1.67 11.45 17.79
CA ASN A 60 0.67 11.82 16.80
C ASN A 60 0.83 13.31 16.43
N ARG A 61 1.14 13.58 15.17
CA ARG A 61 1.37 14.95 14.69
C ARG A 61 0.07 15.55 14.17
N ILE A 62 -0.32 16.71 14.68
CA ILE A 62 -1.42 17.50 14.09
C ILE A 62 -0.87 18.26 12.87
N VAL A 63 -1.50 18.06 11.72
CA VAL A 63 -1.07 18.59 10.43
C VAL A 63 -2.23 19.26 9.69
N GLY A 64 -1.90 20.23 8.84
CA GLY A 64 -2.81 20.80 7.87
C GLY A 64 -2.54 20.33 6.44
N LEU A 65 -3.16 21.03 5.48
CA LEU A 65 -3.03 20.76 4.05
C LEU A 65 -1.58 20.86 3.54
N GLU A 66 -0.74 21.67 4.20
CA GLU A 66 0.68 21.85 3.86
C GLU A 66 1.50 20.55 3.97
N THR A 67 1.02 19.58 4.77
CA THR A 67 1.64 18.25 4.87
C THR A 67 0.93 17.23 3.99
N ILE A 68 -0.40 17.32 3.87
CA ILE A 68 -1.20 16.35 3.11
C ILE A 68 -0.93 16.45 1.61
N VAL A 69 -0.87 17.68 1.06
CA VAL A 69 -0.71 17.90 -0.39
C VAL A 69 0.62 17.34 -0.94
N PRO A 70 1.79 17.62 -0.34
CA PRO A 70 3.04 17.00 -0.80
C PRO A 70 3.05 15.47 -0.68
N THR A 71 2.39 14.93 0.34
CA THR A 71 2.23 13.47 0.54
C THR A 71 1.40 12.86 -0.59
N LEU A 72 0.30 13.50 -0.99
CA LEU A 72 -0.49 13.06 -2.15
C LEU A 72 0.36 13.00 -3.42
N TYR A 73 1.21 13.98 -3.73
CA TYR A 73 2.03 13.90 -4.95
C TYR A 73 3.11 12.81 -4.95
N LYS A 74 3.40 12.20 -3.80
CA LYS A 74 4.43 11.19 -3.61
C LYS A 74 3.89 9.76 -3.55
N TYR A 75 2.62 9.55 -3.18
CA TYR A 75 2.05 8.19 -2.98
C TYR A 75 2.27 7.27 -4.18
N TYR A 76 2.11 7.81 -5.40
CA TYR A 76 2.25 7.03 -6.62
C TYR A 76 3.71 6.58 -6.86
N LYS A 77 4.69 7.46 -6.56
CA LYS A 77 6.13 7.16 -6.77
C LYS A 77 6.70 6.26 -5.69
N GLU A 78 6.30 6.52 -4.45
CA GLU A 78 6.81 5.79 -3.28
C GLU A 78 5.96 4.53 -2.95
N ASN A 79 4.87 4.30 -3.69
CA ASN A 79 3.96 3.16 -3.56
C ASN A 79 3.50 2.89 -2.11
N TYR A 80 3.05 3.93 -1.42
CA TYR A 80 2.39 3.81 -0.12
C TYR A 80 0.89 4.10 -0.23
N THR A 81 0.14 3.67 0.77
CA THR A 81 -1.29 3.99 0.90
C THR A 81 -1.46 5.28 1.66
N ILE A 82 -2.35 6.15 1.19
CA ILE A 82 -2.90 7.26 1.99
C ILE A 82 -4.33 6.91 2.39
N LEU A 83 -4.64 6.95 3.68
CA LEU A 83 -5.98 6.70 4.22
C LEU A 83 -6.54 7.97 4.86
N PHE A 84 -7.75 8.35 4.47
CA PHE A 84 -8.52 9.41 5.10
C PHE A 84 -9.62 8.81 5.97
N ARG A 85 -9.66 9.28 7.22
CA ARG A 85 -10.69 8.92 8.19
C ARG A 85 -11.08 10.12 9.02
N GLU A 86 -12.20 10.03 9.71
CA GLU A 86 -12.65 11.05 10.65
C GLU A 86 -13.00 10.41 11.99
N GLY A 87 -12.84 11.16 13.07
CA GLY A 87 -13.14 10.66 14.40
C GLY A 87 -12.91 11.71 15.47
N SER A 88 -13.25 11.37 16.69
CA SER A 88 -12.95 12.18 17.86
C SER A 88 -11.53 11.87 18.31
N TYR A 89 -10.74 12.92 18.55
CA TYR A 89 -9.35 12.81 19.01
C TYR A 89 -9.19 13.52 20.36
N ASN A 90 -8.75 12.78 21.36
CA ASN A 90 -8.46 13.34 22.68
C ASN A 90 -7.02 13.90 22.69
N MET A 91 -6.88 15.22 22.80
CA MET A 91 -5.57 15.88 22.78
C MET A 91 -4.71 15.57 24.02
N GLN A 92 -5.32 15.15 25.14
CA GLN A 92 -4.61 14.85 26.38
C GLN A 92 -4.09 13.40 26.39
N THR A 93 -4.88 12.44 25.89
CA THR A 93 -4.52 11.01 25.90
C THR A 93 -3.91 10.53 24.59
N GLY A 94 -4.17 11.24 23.48
CA GLY A 94 -3.76 10.85 22.14
C GLY A 94 -4.62 9.71 21.56
N GLU A 95 -5.77 9.42 22.15
CA GLU A 95 -6.64 8.33 21.75
C GLU A 95 -7.71 8.79 20.75
N PHE A 96 -8.05 7.87 19.84
CA PHE A 96 -9.12 8.05 18.88
C PHE A 96 -10.38 7.30 19.33
N SER A 97 -11.55 7.88 19.09
CA SER A 97 -12.84 7.23 19.27
C SER A 97 -13.78 7.55 18.11
N ASN A 98 -14.76 6.67 17.87
CA ASN A 98 -15.74 6.81 16.79
C ASN A 98 -15.12 7.04 15.40
N VAL A 99 -14.02 6.33 15.11
CA VAL A 99 -13.27 6.48 13.87
C VAL A 99 -14.02 5.83 12.71
N LYS A 100 -14.30 6.60 11.67
CA LYS A 100 -14.99 6.18 10.45
C LYS A 100 -14.23 6.62 9.21
N THR A 101 -14.49 5.99 8.07
CA THR A 101 -13.92 6.39 6.78
C THR A 101 -14.34 7.82 6.44
N LEU A 102 -13.43 8.60 5.85
CA LEU A 102 -13.73 9.93 5.35
C LEU A 102 -13.77 9.87 3.84
N THR A 103 -14.97 9.93 3.27
CA THR A 103 -15.16 9.90 1.82
C THR A 103 -14.53 11.15 1.17
N ILE A 104 -13.54 10.91 0.32
CA ILE A 104 -12.80 11.93 -0.42
C ILE A 104 -13.29 12.08 -1.86
N TYR A 105 -13.83 11.02 -2.47
CA TYR A 105 -14.52 11.09 -3.77
C TYR A 105 -15.38 9.85 -3.99
N GLU A 106 -16.28 9.88 -4.97
CA GLU A 106 -17.03 8.70 -5.40
C GLU A 106 -16.49 8.19 -6.74
N THR A 107 -16.12 6.91 -6.83
CA THR A 107 -15.63 6.34 -8.09
C THR A 107 -16.79 6.15 -9.08
N PRO A 108 -16.69 6.67 -10.32
CA PRO A 108 -17.64 6.37 -11.40
C PRO A 108 -17.48 4.97 -11.95
N SER A 109 -16.39 4.30 -11.58
CA SER A 109 -15.96 3.06 -12.19
C SER A 109 -16.94 1.94 -11.79
N VAL A 110 -17.26 1.03 -12.73
CA VAL A 110 -18.08 -0.16 -12.48
C VAL A 110 -17.67 -1.28 -13.46
N TYR A 111 -17.46 -2.50 -12.98
CA TYR A 111 -17.21 -3.66 -13.84
C TYR A 111 -18.52 -4.33 -14.32
N LYS A 112 -18.74 -4.43 -15.64
CA LYS A 112 -19.90 -5.16 -16.18
C LYS A 112 -19.57 -6.64 -16.36
N THR A 113 -20.26 -7.51 -15.62
CA THR A 113 -20.37 -8.92 -16.00
C THR A 113 -21.43 -9.09 -17.09
N ARG A 114 -21.42 -10.23 -17.80
CA ARG A 114 -22.37 -10.56 -18.88
C ARG A 114 -23.84 -10.31 -18.53
N ASN A 115 -24.22 -10.42 -17.25
CA ASN A 115 -25.60 -10.34 -16.78
C ASN A 115 -25.84 -9.30 -15.66
N ASN A 116 -24.82 -8.64 -15.11
CA ASN A 116 -24.97 -7.61 -14.07
C ASN A 116 -23.75 -6.68 -13.94
N SER A 117 -23.93 -5.44 -13.49
CA SER A 117 -22.82 -4.54 -13.16
C SER A 117 -22.36 -4.81 -11.71
N ILE A 118 -21.13 -5.29 -11.52
CA ILE A 118 -20.47 -5.48 -10.22
C ILE A 118 -19.43 -4.38 -10.09
N LEU A 119 -19.25 -3.78 -8.91
CA LEU A 119 -18.26 -2.72 -8.78
C LEU A 119 -16.84 -3.26 -8.98
N TRP A 120 -16.31 -4.07 -8.06
CA TRP A 120 -14.88 -4.49 -8.07
C TRP A 120 -14.64 -5.98 -7.77
N GLY A 121 -15.70 -6.79 -7.79
CA GLY A 121 -15.65 -8.21 -7.46
C GLY A 121 -15.48 -8.49 -5.95
N LYS A 122 -15.79 -9.72 -5.53
CA LYS A 122 -15.71 -10.14 -4.11
C LYS A 122 -14.28 -10.08 -3.54
N SER A 123 -13.28 -10.32 -4.39
CA SER A 123 -11.87 -10.30 -3.98
C SER A 123 -11.43 -8.91 -3.51
N TYR A 124 -11.88 -7.84 -4.17
CA TYR A 124 -11.58 -6.47 -3.75
C TYR A 124 -12.14 -6.18 -2.36
N ASN A 125 -13.41 -6.51 -2.10
CA ASN A 125 -14.05 -6.24 -0.81
C ASN A 125 -13.31 -6.93 0.35
N ARG A 126 -12.88 -8.18 0.16
CA ARG A 126 -12.09 -8.92 1.17
C ARG A 126 -10.73 -8.28 1.43
N ILE A 127 -10.07 -7.76 0.40
CA ILE A 127 -8.81 -7.02 0.54
C ILE A 127 -9.03 -5.75 1.36
N MET A 128 -10.09 -4.98 1.04
CA MET A 128 -10.43 -3.75 1.76
C MET A 128 -10.77 -4.04 3.23
N GLU A 129 -11.61 -5.04 3.51
CA GLU A 129 -11.94 -5.47 4.88
C GLU A 129 -10.71 -5.82 5.69
N LYS A 130 -9.84 -6.69 5.15
CA LYS A 130 -8.61 -7.10 5.83
C LYS A 130 -7.66 -5.92 6.08
N LYS A 131 -7.52 -5.03 5.09
CA LYS A 131 -6.59 -3.90 5.13
C LYS A 131 -7.07 -2.78 6.06
N TYR A 132 -8.36 -2.43 6.02
CA TYR A 132 -8.87 -1.22 6.68
C TYR A 132 -9.55 -1.47 8.02
N SER A 133 -10.01 -2.70 8.31
CA SER A 133 -10.65 -3.01 9.60
C SER A 133 -9.82 -2.61 10.85
N PRO A 134 -8.49 -2.75 10.89
CA PRO A 134 -7.69 -2.32 12.04
C PRO A 134 -7.72 -0.81 12.30
N TYR A 135 -8.09 0.00 11.30
CA TYR A 135 -8.03 1.46 11.34
C TYR A 135 -9.39 2.13 11.53
N ILE A 136 -10.48 1.36 11.58
CA ILE A 136 -11.87 1.83 11.68
C ILE A 136 -12.53 1.25 12.94
N SER A 137 -13.30 2.08 13.66
CA SER A 137 -14.01 1.64 14.86
C SER A 137 -15.14 0.68 14.48
N GLY A 138 -15.07 -0.56 14.97
CA GLY A 138 -16.04 -1.60 14.64
C GLY A 138 -15.71 -2.40 13.37
N GLY A 139 -14.55 -2.16 12.74
CA GLY A 139 -14.13 -2.82 11.51
C GLY A 139 -14.64 -2.14 10.23
N TYR A 140 -14.26 -2.68 9.07
CA TYR A 140 -14.71 -2.23 7.75
C TYR A 140 -15.35 -3.39 6.99
N ASN A 141 -16.64 -3.29 6.66
CA ASN A 141 -17.38 -4.32 5.93
C ASN A 141 -18.41 -3.68 5.01
N GLU A 142 -17.95 -3.00 3.97
CA GLU A 142 -18.81 -2.37 2.98
C GLU A 142 -18.60 -3.01 1.61
N GLU A 143 -19.59 -3.81 1.19
CA GLU A 143 -19.56 -4.51 -0.08
C GLU A 143 -19.94 -3.54 -1.21
N GLY A 144 -19.02 -3.31 -2.15
CA GLY A 144 -19.32 -2.48 -3.32
C GLY A 144 -19.66 -1.03 -2.97
N ASN A 145 -18.91 -0.42 -2.04
CA ASN A 145 -19.01 1.01 -1.84
C ASN A 145 -18.31 1.78 -2.98
N LYS A 146 -18.95 2.85 -3.48
CA LYS A 146 -18.36 3.80 -4.43
C LYS A 146 -17.58 4.91 -3.74
N GLU A 147 -17.83 5.11 -2.46
CA GLU A 147 -17.15 6.08 -1.63
C GLU A 147 -15.70 5.64 -1.42
N ILE A 148 -14.78 6.43 -1.96
CA ILE A 148 -13.36 6.23 -1.80
C ILE A 148 -12.86 7.10 -0.67
N PHE A 149 -12.02 6.51 0.18
CA PHE A 149 -11.40 7.13 1.35
C PHE A 149 -9.87 6.92 1.37
N SER A 150 -9.30 6.38 0.30
CA SER A 150 -7.88 6.06 0.21
C SER A 150 -7.31 6.35 -1.18
N PHE A 151 -6.02 6.68 -1.23
CA PHE A 151 -5.21 6.60 -2.45
C PHE A 151 -4.24 5.45 -2.32
N ASP A 152 -4.36 4.48 -3.22
CA ASP A 152 -3.47 3.34 -3.34
C ASP A 152 -3.44 2.86 -4.78
N LEU A 153 -2.25 2.82 -5.37
CA LEU A 153 -2.07 2.44 -6.77
C LEU A 153 -2.65 1.06 -7.11
N GLU A 154 -2.51 0.08 -6.22
CA GLU A 154 -3.01 -1.28 -6.45
C GLU A 154 -4.54 -1.30 -6.44
N GLU A 155 -5.15 -0.61 -5.49
CA GLU A 155 -6.61 -0.51 -5.39
C GLU A 155 -7.21 0.29 -6.56
N GLU A 156 -6.58 1.39 -6.94
CA GLU A 156 -6.98 2.18 -8.12
C GLU A 156 -6.88 1.34 -9.40
N THR A 157 -5.84 0.51 -9.52
CA THR A 157 -5.66 -0.41 -10.66
C THR A 157 -6.74 -1.48 -10.68
N LEU A 158 -7.08 -2.06 -9.52
CA LEU A 158 -8.19 -3.01 -9.38
C LEU A 158 -9.54 -2.35 -9.68
N ARG A 159 -9.66 -1.05 -9.40
CA ARG A 159 -10.83 -0.23 -9.76
C ARG A 159 -10.86 0.21 -11.22
N HIS A 160 -9.85 -0.16 -12.01
CA HIS A 160 -9.70 0.27 -13.40
C HIS A 160 -9.80 1.79 -13.56
N GLU A 161 -9.25 2.54 -12.59
CA GLU A 161 -9.26 3.99 -12.63
C GLU A 161 -8.37 4.46 -13.81
N PRO A 162 -8.83 5.42 -14.62
CA PRO A 162 -8.20 5.76 -15.90
C PRO A 162 -6.87 6.52 -15.77
N TRP A 163 -6.54 7.03 -14.58
CA TRP A 163 -5.24 7.62 -14.29
C TRP A 163 -4.17 6.59 -13.94
N THR A 164 -4.54 5.32 -13.73
CA THR A 164 -3.58 4.25 -13.44
C THR A 164 -2.70 3.97 -14.66
N GLY A 165 -1.41 3.73 -14.42
CA GLY A 165 -0.43 3.38 -15.45
C GLY A 165 0.56 4.47 -15.84
N SER A 166 0.38 5.73 -15.43
CA SER A 166 1.43 6.76 -15.53
C SER A 166 1.34 7.74 -14.38
N TYR A 167 2.51 8.16 -13.87
CA TYR A 167 2.61 9.20 -12.86
C TYR A 167 1.99 10.52 -13.32
N ASP A 168 2.14 10.88 -14.60
CA ASP A 168 1.62 12.14 -15.12
C ASP A 168 0.09 12.19 -15.10
N LYS A 169 -0.55 11.07 -15.43
CA LYS A 169 -2.02 10.93 -15.36
C LYS A 169 -2.52 10.97 -13.92
N ALA A 170 -1.82 10.28 -13.01
CA ALA A 170 -2.13 10.33 -11.59
C ALA A 170 -1.97 11.75 -11.02
N LYS A 171 -0.93 12.48 -11.45
CA LYS A 171 -0.73 13.87 -11.09
C LYS A 171 -1.87 14.76 -11.59
N GLU A 172 -2.30 14.61 -12.84
CA GLU A 172 -3.43 15.36 -13.40
C GLU A 172 -4.74 15.10 -12.64
N ASN A 173 -4.98 13.84 -12.24
CA ASN A 173 -6.10 13.49 -11.37
C ASN A 173 -5.98 14.14 -9.99
N LEU A 174 -4.79 14.13 -9.38
CA LEU A 174 -4.54 14.79 -8.09
C LEU A 174 -4.75 16.30 -8.18
N ASP A 175 -4.27 16.96 -9.24
CA ASP A 175 -4.50 18.38 -9.48
C ASP A 175 -6.01 18.67 -9.51
N SER A 176 -6.77 17.86 -10.28
CA SER A 176 -8.22 17.98 -10.36
C SER A 176 -8.90 17.76 -9.01
N PHE A 177 -8.48 16.75 -8.26
CA PHE A 177 -8.98 16.44 -6.92
C PHE A 177 -8.73 17.57 -5.91
N LEU A 178 -7.53 18.15 -5.93
CA LEU A 178 -7.11 19.17 -4.98
C LEU A 178 -7.85 20.49 -5.19
N TYR A 179 -8.02 20.91 -6.45
CA TYR A 179 -8.62 22.20 -6.80
C TYR A 179 -10.13 22.11 -7.12
N GLY A 180 -10.68 20.90 -7.23
CA GLY A 180 -12.10 20.68 -7.48
C GLY A 180 -12.46 20.88 -8.95
N GLU A 181 -11.63 20.35 -9.84
CA GLU A 181 -11.85 20.40 -11.28
C GLU A 181 -12.45 19.08 -11.79
N ILE A 182 -12.88 19.09 -13.05
CA ILE A 182 -13.36 17.89 -13.74
C ILE A 182 -12.16 17.15 -14.30
N TYR A 183 -11.99 15.89 -13.91
CA TYR A 183 -11.00 15.02 -14.53
C TYR A 183 -11.61 14.28 -15.72
N TYR A 184 -10.90 14.30 -16.84
CA TYR A 184 -11.29 13.65 -18.09
C TYR A 184 -10.46 12.38 -18.29
N ASN A 185 -11.10 11.32 -18.77
CA ASN A 185 -10.39 10.07 -19.03
C ASN A 185 -9.41 10.27 -20.21
N PRO A 186 -8.09 10.09 -20.00
CA PRO A 186 -7.07 10.38 -21.01
C PRO A 186 -7.17 9.49 -22.26
N ASN A 187 -7.87 8.35 -22.18
CA ASN A 187 -7.97 7.41 -23.30
C ASN A 187 -9.09 7.80 -24.30
N ASN A 188 -10.11 8.53 -23.86
CA ASN A 188 -11.27 8.87 -24.71
C ASN A 188 -11.78 10.31 -24.53
N ASN A 189 -11.10 11.11 -23.72
CA ASN A 189 -11.41 12.50 -23.41
C ASN A 189 -12.84 12.75 -22.88
N SER A 190 -13.49 11.71 -22.35
CA SER A 190 -14.82 11.81 -21.76
C SER A 190 -14.70 12.25 -20.31
N LYS A 191 -15.63 13.07 -19.83
CA LYS A 191 -15.76 13.42 -18.41
C LYS A 191 -15.80 12.13 -17.59
N TYR A 192 -14.89 11.99 -16.64
CA TYR A 192 -14.83 10.81 -15.78
C TYR A 192 -15.37 11.13 -14.39
N ILE A 193 -14.73 12.06 -13.68
CA ILE A 193 -15.12 12.45 -12.33
C ILE A 193 -15.15 13.98 -12.20
N ASP A 194 -16.06 14.47 -11.37
CA ASP A 194 -16.27 15.90 -11.13
C ASP A 194 -16.01 16.22 -9.66
N TYR A 195 -14.79 16.66 -9.36
CA TYR A 195 -14.39 16.97 -7.99
C TYR A 195 -14.99 18.29 -7.47
N SER A 196 -15.70 19.05 -8.31
CA SER A 196 -16.44 20.25 -7.88
C SER A 196 -17.76 19.92 -7.19
N ASN A 197 -18.22 18.65 -7.26
CA ASN A 197 -19.44 18.17 -6.63
C ASN A 197 -19.17 17.50 -5.28
N LEU A 198 -20.24 17.07 -4.61
CA LEU A 198 -20.11 16.21 -3.43
C LEU A 198 -19.26 14.97 -3.78
N PRO A 199 -18.36 14.54 -2.88
CA PRO A 199 -18.23 14.99 -1.49
C PRO A 199 -17.37 16.24 -1.28
N LEU A 200 -16.60 16.74 -2.26
CA LEU A 200 -15.61 17.81 -2.05
C LEU A 200 -16.16 19.24 -2.22
N GLN A 201 -17.16 19.44 -3.09
CA GLN A 201 -17.74 20.73 -3.44
C GLN A 201 -16.74 21.70 -4.12
N THR A 202 -17.14 22.96 -4.31
CA THR A 202 -16.33 23.99 -4.98
C THR A 202 -15.01 24.23 -4.25
N GLY A 203 -13.90 24.16 -5.00
CA GLY A 203 -12.53 24.30 -4.48
C GLY A 203 -11.86 22.99 -4.09
N GLY A 204 -12.52 21.85 -4.29
CA GLY A 204 -11.93 20.52 -4.14
C GLY A 204 -11.52 20.19 -2.71
N PHE A 205 -10.54 19.29 -2.58
CA PHE A 205 -10.03 18.89 -1.27
C PHE A 205 -9.44 20.07 -0.50
N ILE A 206 -8.71 20.97 -1.17
CA ILE A 206 -8.11 22.14 -0.53
C ILE A 206 -9.19 23.09 -0.02
N GLY A 207 -10.18 23.39 -0.84
CA GLY A 207 -11.28 24.29 -0.49
C GLY A 207 -12.10 23.77 0.68
N LYS A 208 -12.47 22.48 0.65
CA LYS A 208 -13.29 21.84 1.69
C LYS A 208 -12.58 21.76 3.04
N TYR A 209 -11.29 21.46 3.04
CA TYR A 209 -10.53 21.15 4.25
C TYR A 209 -9.52 22.25 4.63
N LYS A 210 -9.65 23.47 4.09
CA LYS A 210 -8.73 24.59 4.35
C LYS A 210 -8.52 24.90 5.83
N ASP A 211 -9.58 24.79 6.63
CA ASP A 211 -9.58 25.09 8.07
C ASP A 211 -9.55 23.80 8.93
N ALA A 212 -9.54 22.63 8.28
CA ALA A 212 -9.57 21.35 8.96
C ALA A 212 -8.18 20.98 9.49
N LYS A 213 -8.15 20.33 10.66
CA LYS A 213 -6.95 19.75 11.24
C LYS A 213 -7.02 18.24 11.16
N PHE A 214 -5.90 17.63 10.82
CA PHE A 214 -5.76 16.19 10.73
C PHE A 214 -4.70 15.71 11.72
N VAL A 215 -4.90 14.53 12.28
CA VAL A 215 -3.84 13.81 12.99
C VAL A 215 -3.22 12.84 11.99
N GLU A 216 -1.93 13.01 11.75
CA GLU A 216 -1.09 12.13 10.96
C GLU A 216 -0.61 10.97 11.83
N THR A 217 -0.87 9.75 11.38
CA THR A 217 -0.33 8.51 11.96
C THR A 217 0.23 7.63 10.87
N ILE A 218 1.34 6.96 11.14
CA ILE A 218 2.01 6.07 10.19
C ILE A 218 1.84 4.63 10.66
N GLY A 219 1.59 3.72 9.71
CA GLY A 219 1.54 2.30 9.93
C GLY A 219 2.19 1.52 8.80
N GLU A 220 2.17 0.20 8.94
CA GLU A 220 2.63 -0.75 7.94
C GLU A 220 1.62 -1.91 7.89
N TYR A 221 1.38 -2.44 6.69
CA TYR A 221 0.63 -3.67 6.52
C TYR A 221 1.37 -4.61 5.56
N THR A 222 1.16 -5.91 5.75
CA THR A 222 1.69 -6.94 4.86
C THR A 222 0.67 -7.28 3.78
N TYR A 223 1.16 -7.52 2.57
CA TYR A 223 0.35 -7.97 1.45
C TYR A 223 1.08 -9.09 0.68
N SER A 224 0.31 -10.07 0.23
CA SER A 224 0.75 -11.13 -0.66
C SER A 224 0.30 -10.79 -2.08
N SER A 225 1.21 -10.86 -3.06
CA SER A 225 0.94 -10.40 -4.43
C SER A 225 0.06 -11.35 -5.27
N ASN A 226 -0.68 -12.27 -4.66
CA ASN A 226 -1.56 -13.18 -5.37
C ASN A 226 -2.98 -13.06 -4.82
N GLN A 227 -3.95 -13.00 -5.73
CA GLN A 227 -5.30 -13.48 -5.43
C GLN A 227 -5.15 -14.83 -4.74
N GLU A 228 -5.84 -15.02 -3.62
CA GLU A 228 -6.06 -16.35 -3.06
C GLU A 228 -6.77 -17.17 -4.14
N ASN A 229 -5.99 -17.83 -4.99
CA ASN A 229 -6.46 -18.93 -5.79
C ASN A 229 -6.67 -20.03 -4.76
N ASP A 230 -7.95 -20.25 -4.47
CA ASP A 230 -8.49 -21.39 -3.75
C ASP A 230 -8.21 -22.64 -4.60
N SER A 231 -6.96 -23.07 -4.60
CA SER A 231 -6.51 -24.31 -5.20
C SER A 231 -5.65 -25.02 -4.18
N ASP A 232 -6.33 -25.65 -3.22
CA ASP A 232 -5.75 -26.75 -2.47
C ASP A 232 -5.28 -27.81 -3.48
N THR A 233 -3.98 -27.92 -3.69
CA THR A 233 -3.40 -29.09 -4.34
C THR A 233 -3.63 -30.30 -3.42
N GLU A 234 -4.02 -31.43 -3.99
CA GLU A 234 -4.37 -32.70 -3.30
C GLU A 234 -3.28 -33.24 -2.34
N ASP A 235 -2.07 -32.67 -2.36
CA ASP A 235 -0.92 -33.10 -1.55
C ASP A 235 -0.66 -32.20 -0.32
N GLY A 236 -1.56 -31.25 -0.01
CA GLY A 236 -1.51 -30.45 1.22
C GLY A 236 -0.33 -29.45 1.33
N SER A 237 0.51 -29.31 0.31
CA SER A 237 1.54 -28.26 0.27
C SER A 237 0.93 -26.95 -0.21
N SER A 238 0.87 -25.93 0.65
CA SER A 238 0.43 -24.60 0.21
C SER A 238 1.58 -23.89 -0.53
N ILE A 239 1.29 -23.40 -1.74
CA ILE A 239 2.14 -22.47 -2.50
C ILE A 239 2.37 -21.15 -1.71
N SER A 240 1.64 -20.92 -0.61
CA SER A 240 1.81 -19.77 0.27
C SER A 240 3.20 -19.67 0.92
N SER A 241 3.89 -20.79 1.13
CA SER A 241 5.21 -20.82 1.78
C SER A 241 6.35 -20.24 0.93
N LEU A 242 6.12 -20.03 -0.37
CA LEU A 242 7.09 -19.47 -1.32
C LEU A 242 6.79 -18.00 -1.68
N VAL A 243 5.67 -17.45 -1.20
CA VAL A 243 5.28 -16.06 -1.49
C VAL A 243 5.90 -15.15 -0.44
N LYS A 244 6.88 -14.33 -0.85
CA LYS A 244 7.42 -13.28 0.03
C LYS A 244 6.30 -12.30 0.36
N GLU A 245 5.91 -12.24 1.63
CA GLU A 245 5.09 -11.15 2.15
C GLU A 245 5.83 -9.83 1.94
N LYS A 246 5.19 -8.91 1.22
CA LYS A 246 5.72 -7.56 1.03
C LYS A 246 5.09 -6.65 2.08
N LYS A 247 5.89 -5.75 2.63
CA LYS A 247 5.44 -4.70 3.54
C LYS A 247 5.14 -3.44 2.73
N LYS A 248 4.05 -2.76 3.05
CA LYS A 248 3.68 -1.48 2.46
C LYS A 248 3.32 -0.49 3.55
N ARG A 249 3.86 0.72 3.44
CA ARG A 249 3.58 1.81 4.37
C ARG A 249 2.15 2.33 4.14
N ILE A 250 1.48 2.69 5.22
CA ILE A 250 0.21 3.41 5.20
C ILE A 250 0.35 4.70 6.01
N ILE A 251 -0.01 5.82 5.39
CA ILE A 251 -0.08 7.14 6.03
C ILE A 251 -1.55 7.44 6.23
N ILE A 252 -1.95 7.73 7.46
CA ILE A 252 -3.34 7.89 7.85
C ILE A 252 -3.55 9.33 8.33
N PHE A 253 -4.46 10.04 7.66
CA PHE A 253 -4.91 11.36 8.05
C PHE A 253 -6.29 11.26 8.70
N THR A 254 -6.34 11.52 10.00
CA THR A 254 -7.59 11.50 10.78
C THR A 254 -8.08 12.92 10.98
N LYS A 255 -9.15 13.31 10.28
CA LYS A 255 -9.82 14.60 10.52
C LYS A 255 -10.37 14.63 11.93
N ILE A 256 -10.02 15.67 12.67
CA ILE A 256 -10.53 15.89 14.02
C ILE A 256 -11.94 16.47 13.90
N ASN A 257 -12.94 15.72 14.37
CA ASN A 257 -14.29 16.24 14.54
C ASN A 257 -14.36 16.96 15.89
N ASN A 258 -14.59 18.28 15.84
CA ASN A 258 -14.84 19.10 17.03
C ASN A 258 -16.19 18.76 17.67
#